data_AF-A0A6B2S276-F1
#
_entry.id   AF-A0A6B2S276-F1
#
_cell.length_a   1.000
_cell.length_b   1.000
_cell.length_c   1.000
_cell.angle_alpha   90.00
_cell.angle_beta   90.00
_cell.angle_gamma   90.00
#
_symmetry.space_group_name_H-M   'P 1'
#
loop_
_entity.id
_entity.type
_entity.pdbx_description
1 polymer ?
#
loop_
_entity_poly.entity_id
_entity_poly.type
_entity_poly.pdbx_seq_one_letter_code
_entity_poly.pdbx_strand_id
1 'polypeptide(L)'
;MPETAGLTIAGDGSYAARLARRAGDAWFPERWTLDGPEPYAVELPGLQPEEPGSDVLPMADGRVLIRRSVAGRHAFSLLYPTGPGTGELPLGAVECERLTLL
;
A
#
# COMPACT_ATOMS: atom_id res chain seq x y z
N MET A 1 -12.64 12.60 -10.93
CA MET A 1 -11.38 13.02 -10.27
C MET A 1 -10.68 11.74 -9.86
N PRO A 2 -9.39 11.51 -10.13
CA PRO A 2 -8.73 10.37 -9.53
C PRO A 2 -8.77 10.61 -8.02
N GLU A 3 -9.45 9.72 -7.30
CA GLU A 3 -9.51 9.75 -5.85
C GLU A 3 -8.07 9.64 -5.38
N THR A 4 -7.52 10.70 -4.80
CA THR A 4 -6.18 10.64 -4.24
C THR A 4 -6.23 9.57 -3.16
N ALA A 5 -5.53 8.44 -3.36
CA ALA A 5 -5.46 7.38 -2.36
C ALA A 5 -5.04 8.01 -1.03
N GLY A 6 -5.97 8.04 -0.07
CA GLY A 6 -5.77 8.69 1.21
C GLY A 6 -4.58 8.09 1.95
N LEU A 7 -3.93 8.91 2.78
CA LEU A 7 -2.97 8.40 3.75
C LEU A 7 -3.73 7.65 4.85
N THR A 8 -3.46 6.36 5.01
CA THR A 8 -4.00 5.52 6.08
C THR A 8 -2.94 5.34 7.18
N ILE A 9 -3.37 5.32 8.44
CA ILE A 9 -2.48 5.26 9.61
C ILE A 9 -2.63 3.89 10.27
N ALA A 10 -1.51 3.30 10.71
CA ALA A 10 -1.51 2.04 11.45
C ALA A 10 -2.35 2.18 12.73
N GLY A 11 -2.99 1.10 13.17
CA GLY A 11 -3.81 1.14 14.39
C GLY A 11 -3.06 1.55 15.67
N ASP A 12 -1.74 1.42 15.68
CA ASP A 12 -0.85 1.85 16.77
C ASP A 12 -0.29 3.28 16.60
N GLY A 13 -0.57 3.93 15.47
CA GLY A 13 -0.11 5.28 15.14
C GLY A 13 1.37 5.38 14.77
N SER A 14 2.11 4.27 14.69
CA SER A 14 3.58 4.30 14.51
C SER A 14 4.00 4.69 13.09
N TYR A 15 3.19 4.37 12.09
CA TYR A 15 3.45 4.70 10.70
C TYR A 15 2.15 4.81 9.89
N ALA A 16 2.28 5.33 8.67
CA ALA A 16 1.20 5.44 7.71
C ALA A 16 1.59 4.84 6.36
N ALA A 17 0.63 4.58 5.49
CA ALA A 17 0.86 4.19 4.11
C ALA A 17 -0.08 4.93 3.16
N ARG A 18 0.38 5.15 1.92
CA ARG A 18 -0.46 5.64 0.83
C ARG A 18 0.05 5.13 -0.51
N LEU A 19 -0.75 5.29 -1.56
CA LEU A 19 -0.23 5.25 -2.92
C LEU A 19 0.30 6.63 -3.30
N ALA A 20 1.54 6.66 -3.79
CA ALA A 20 2.16 7.83 -4.39
C ALA A 20 2.32 7.61 -5.90
N ARG A 21 2.59 8.68 -6.63
CA ARG A 21 2.76 8.65 -8.09
C ARG A 21 4.11 9.25 -8.45
N ARG A 22 4.92 8.51 -9.22
CA ARG A 22 6.19 9.01 -9.77
C ARG A 22 5.89 9.90 -10.98
N ALA A 23 6.80 10.79 -11.36
CA ALA A 23 6.68 11.53 -12.61
C ALA A 23 6.65 10.53 -13.79
N GLY A 24 5.47 10.26 -14.35
CA GLY A 24 5.25 9.21 -15.35
C GLY A 24 4.12 8.20 -15.06
N ASP A 25 3.09 8.61 -14.32
CA ASP A 25 1.79 7.94 -14.18
C ASP A 25 1.72 6.63 -13.40
N ALA A 26 2.86 6.00 -13.09
CA ALA A 26 2.89 4.80 -12.25
C ALA A 26 2.61 5.13 -10.79
N TRP A 27 1.58 4.47 -10.21
CA TRP A 27 1.38 4.47 -8.77
C TRP A 27 2.32 3.45 -8.10
N PHE A 28 2.75 3.75 -6.89
CA PHE A 28 3.51 2.84 -6.05
C PHE A 28 3.14 3.06 -4.58
N PRO A 29 3.17 2.01 -3.74
CA PRO A 29 2.97 2.14 -2.31
C PRO A 29 4.19 2.80 -1.66
N GLU A 30 3.95 3.69 -0.70
CA GLU A 30 4.98 4.18 0.20
C GLU A 30 4.49 4.13 1.63
N ARG A 31 5.42 3.93 2.57
CA ARG A 31 5.17 4.00 4.00
C ARG A 31 5.85 5.20 4.61
N TRP A 32 5.23 5.80 5.61
CA TRP A 32 5.70 6.99 6.32
C TRP A 32 5.91 6.63 7.77
N THR A 33 7.14 6.73 8.27
CA THR A 33 7.40 6.62 9.71
C THR A 33 6.84 7.87 10.41
N LEU A 34 6.04 7.68 11.47
CA LEU A 34 5.38 8.77 12.20
C LEU A 34 5.74 8.82 13.69
N ASP A 35 6.41 7.81 14.21
CA ASP A 35 6.81 7.67 15.62
C ASP A 35 8.11 8.43 15.99
N GLY A 36 8.70 9.15 15.02
CA GLY A 36 9.89 9.99 15.20
C GLY A 36 9.61 11.49 15.07
N PRO A 37 10.58 12.35 15.48
CA PRO A 37 10.44 13.80 15.36
C PRO A 37 10.43 14.29 13.90
N GLU A 38 10.99 13.49 12.99
CA GLU A 38 11.07 13.81 11.56
C GLU A 38 10.44 12.67 10.74
N PRO A 39 9.22 12.87 10.21
CA PRO A 39 8.60 11.89 9.33
C PRO A 39 9.40 11.71 8.04
N TYR A 40 9.57 10.46 7.63
CA TYR A 40 10.19 10.14 6.34
C TYR A 40 9.47 9.00 5.63
N ALA A 41 9.48 9.05 4.30
CA ALA A 41 8.84 8.08 3.44
C ALA A 41 9.84 7.02 2.96
N VAL A 42 9.40 5.77 2.89
CA VAL A 42 10.11 4.65 2.26
C VAL A 42 9.22 4.15 1.14
N GLU A 43 9.72 4.24 -0.10
CA GLU A 43 9.05 3.65 -1.26
C GLU A 43 9.02 2.12 -1.09
N LEU A 44 7.88 1.51 -1.41
CA LEU A 44 7.67 0.07 -1.44
C LEU A 44 7.28 -0.37 -2.86
N PRO A 45 8.13 -0.13 -3.89
CA PRO A 45 7.79 -0.53 -5.25
C PRO A 45 7.61 -2.04 -5.33
N GLY A 46 6.48 -2.48 -5.88
CA GLY A 46 6.26 -3.89 -6.21
C GLY A 46 7.04 -4.32 -7.46
N LEU A 47 6.79 -5.54 -7.93
CA LEU A 47 7.35 -6.04 -9.20
C LEU A 47 6.70 -5.39 -10.44
N GLN A 48 5.64 -4.62 -10.23
CA GLN A 48 4.88 -3.91 -11.23
C GLN A 48 4.41 -2.53 -10.69
N PRO A 49 4.09 -1.57 -11.58
CA PRO A 49 3.30 -0.39 -11.20
C PRO A 49 1.94 -0.77 -10.62
N GLU A 50 1.43 0.06 -9.72
CA GLU A 50 0.08 -0.07 -9.20
C GLU A 50 -0.93 0.69 -10.05
N GLU A 51 -2.15 0.15 -10.08
CA GLU A 51 -3.28 0.79 -10.75
C GLU A 51 -3.93 1.83 -9.82
N PRO A 52 -4.57 2.89 -10.37
CA PRO A 52 -5.27 3.91 -9.58
C PRO A 52 -6.37 3.36 -8.65
N GLY A 53 -6.89 2.16 -8.94
CA GLY A 53 -7.87 1.47 -8.12
C GLY A 53 -7.27 0.54 -7.06
N SER A 54 -5.99 0.68 -6.74
CA SER A 54 -5.36 -0.06 -5.64
C SER A 54 -5.57 0.67 -4.32
N ASP A 55 -5.53 -0.04 -3.20
CA ASP A 55 -5.65 0.54 -1.85
C ASP A 55 -4.58 -0.04 -0.93
N VAL A 56 -4.19 0.73 0.10
CA VAL A 56 -3.20 0.29 1.09
C VAL A 56 -3.69 0.46 2.53
N LEU A 57 -3.33 -0.48 3.39
CA LEU A 57 -3.60 -0.46 4.83
C LEU A 57 -2.35 -0.87 5.60
N PRO A 58 -1.75 0.01 6.42
CA PRO A 58 -0.66 -0.35 7.30
C PRO A 58 -1.12 -1.29 8.44
N MET A 59 -0.37 -2.36 8.67
CA MET A 59 -0.57 -3.34 9.75
C MET A 59 0.32 -3.05 10.96
N ALA A 60 -0.12 -3.38 12.17
CA ALA A 60 0.67 -3.15 13.40
C ALA A 60 2.02 -3.90 13.45
N ASP A 61 2.25 -4.86 12.55
CA ASP A 61 3.53 -5.59 12.43
C ASP A 61 4.55 -4.92 11.49
N GLY A 62 4.25 -3.69 11.02
CA GLY A 62 5.12 -2.91 10.15
C GLY A 62 5.00 -3.22 8.65
N ARG A 63 4.12 -4.14 8.26
CA ARG A 63 3.85 -4.48 6.85
C ARG A 63 2.65 -3.70 6.30
N VAL A 64 2.64 -3.42 5.01
CA VAL A 64 1.51 -2.76 4.33
C VAL A 64 0.70 -3.80 3.56
N LEU A 65 -0.58 -3.94 3.87
CA LEU A 65 -1.51 -4.69 3.04
C LEU A 65 -1.83 -3.84 1.80
N ILE A 66 -1.64 -4.42 0.61
CA ILE A 66 -2.12 -3.82 -0.64
C ILE A 66 -3.28 -4.65 -1.18
N ARG A 67 -4.34 -3.96 -1.61
CA ARG A 67 -5.44 -4.52 -2.38
C ARG A 67 -5.33 -4.09 -3.83
N ARG A 68 -5.36 -5.05 -4.75
CA ARG A 68 -5.39 -4.82 -6.21
C ARG A 68 -6.66 -5.40 -6.81
N SER A 69 -7.20 -4.75 -7.84
CA SER A 69 -8.29 -5.31 -8.65
C SER A 69 -7.70 -6.16 -9.77
N VAL A 70 -8.01 -7.45 -9.80
CA VAL A 70 -7.49 -8.41 -10.78
C VAL A 70 -8.63 -9.29 -11.28
N ALA A 71 -8.98 -9.17 -12.57
CA ALA A 71 -9.99 -9.98 -13.23
C ALA A 71 -11.31 -10.11 -12.42
N GLY A 72 -11.83 -8.97 -11.93
CA GLY A 72 -13.08 -8.92 -11.17
C GLY A 72 -12.99 -9.35 -9.71
N ARG A 73 -11.79 -9.58 -9.19
CA ARG A 73 -11.53 -9.97 -7.79
C ARG A 73 -10.61 -8.97 -7.10
N HIS A 74 -10.67 -8.93 -5.77
CA HIS A 74 -9.74 -8.16 -4.95
C HIS A 74 -8.62 -9.06 -4.46
N ALA A 75 -7.43 -8.92 -5.05
CA ALA A 75 -6.23 -9.65 -4.66
C ALA A 75 -5.46 -8.88 -3.58
N PHE A 76 -4.85 -9.61 -2.66
CA PHE A 76 -4.15 -9.07 -1.51
C PHE A 76 -2.71 -9.56 -1.44
N SER A 77 -1.81 -8.65 -1.11
CA SER A 77 -0.42 -8.96 -0.77
C SER A 77 0.02 -8.15 0.44
N LEU A 78 0.99 -8.66 1.20
CA LEU A 78 1.71 -7.90 2.22
C LEU A 78 3.02 -7.41 1.64
N LEU A 79 3.26 -6.12 1.75
CA LEU A 79 4.48 -5.43 1.34
C LEU A 79 5.31 -5.09 2.58
N TYR A 80 6.62 -5.28 2.47
CA TYR A 80 7.53 -4.93 3.55
C TYR A 80 8.91 -4.57 3.00
N PRO A 81 9.64 -3.65 3.65
CA PRO A 81 11.01 -3.34 3.25
C PRO A 81 11.90 -4.59 3.34
N THR A 82 12.69 -4.85 2.29
CA THR A 82 13.72 -5.91 2.28
C THR A 82 15.00 -5.39 1.65
N GLY A 83 15.94 -4.94 2.48
CA GLY A 83 17.21 -4.38 2.00
C GLY A 83 16.97 -3.25 0.98
N PRO A 84 17.45 -3.34 -0.27
CA PRO A 84 17.26 -2.31 -1.28
C PRO A 84 15.88 -2.34 -1.98
N GLY A 85 15.01 -3.29 -1.65
CA GLY A 85 13.74 -3.49 -2.36
C GLY A 85 12.56 -3.77 -1.44
N THR A 86 11.51 -4.30 -2.04
CA THR A 86 10.24 -4.62 -1.38
C THR A 86 10.03 -6.12 -1.42
N GLY A 87 9.83 -6.72 -0.26
CA GLY A 87 9.28 -8.06 -0.14
C GLY A 87 7.78 -8.01 -0.37
N GLU A 88 7.28 -8.95 -1.16
CA GLU A 88 5.85 -9.11 -1.41
C GLU A 88 5.42 -10.54 -1.06
N LEU A 89 4.41 -10.67 -0.20
CA LEU A 89 3.80 -11.94 0.18
C LEU A 89 2.33 -11.97 -0.25
N PRO A 90 1.96 -12.75 -1.29
CA PRO A 90 0.57 -12.92 -1.70
C PRO A 90 -0.27 -13.61 -0.62
N LEU A 91 -1.48 -13.09 -0.37
CA LEU A 91 -2.43 -13.64 0.61
C LEU A 91 -3.65 -14.32 -0.01
N GLY A 92 -3.91 -14.09 -1.31
CA GLY A 92 -5.06 -14.63 -2.03
C GLY A 92 -5.99 -13.52 -2.54
N ALA A 93 -7.21 -13.89 -2.90
CA ALA A 93 -8.19 -12.95 -3.43
C ALA A 93 -9.62 -13.25 -2.95
N VAL A 94 -10.44 -12.20 -2.88
CA VAL A 94 -11.87 -12.27 -2.54
C VAL A 94 -12.69 -11.77 -3.73
N GLU A 95 -13.78 -12.47 -4.03
CA GLU A 95 -14.76 -12.07 -5.03
C GLU A 95 -15.91 -11.31 -4.36
N CYS A 96 -15.98 -10.01 -4.63
CA CYS A 96 -17.09 -9.16 -4.23
C CYS A 96 -17.13 -7.91 -5.12
N GLU A 97 -18.29 -7.28 -5.22
CA GLU A 97 -18.45 -6.08 -6.06
C GLU A 97 -17.69 -4.86 -5.50
N ARG A 98 -17.65 -4.72 -4.17
CA ARG A 98 -17.01 -3.60 -3.49
C ARG A 98 -16.32 -4.06 -2.23
N LEU A 99 -15.10 -3.58 -2.03
CA LEU A 99 -14.30 -3.81 -0.84
C LEU A 99 -13.55 -2.54 -0.46
N THR A 100 -13.57 -2.24 0.83
CA THR A 100 -12.86 -1.09 1.43
C THR A 100 -11.95 -1.60 2.54
N LEU A 101 -10.71 -1.12 2.55
CA LEU A 101 -9.81 -1.27 3.69
C LEU A 101 -10.08 -0.12 4.67
N LEU A 102 -10.19 -0.43 5.97
CA LEU A 102 -10.57 0.52 7.03
C LEU A 102 -9.35 1.04 7.77
#